data_AF-A0AAE7JBF9-F1
#
_entry.id   AF-A0AAE7JBF9-F1
#
_cell.length_a   1.000
_cell.length_b   1.000
_cell.length_c   1.000
_cell.angle_alpha   90.00
_cell.angle_beta   90.00
_cell.angle_gamma   90.00
#
_symmetry.space_group_name_H-M   'P 1'
#
loop_
_entity.id
_entity.type
_entity.pdbx_description
1 polymer ?
#
loop_
_entity_poly.entity_id
_entity_poly.type
_entity_poly.pdbx_seq_one_letter_code
_entity_poly.pdbx_strand_id
1 'polypeptide(L)'
;MNTAARLLAVALSAPLGALLPGTTGVALGTPALAQAPAMPSTAPSTSLTAAQANEAARTLLEAIKGKNGATIYNGLSDPLRNSTSIEAVQQRLNSNPRVSSYRISEISRGMDDTTVEAFAVVETRKGEVPLLLVLDDSGKLVAWKWVGTTLPIEETALKFVNDLNAGRWIAARYYLDLEFQQELTPQDLKRKWTKLKRTLGGVKRVKSALVASQGGEQQLVLVTIEFGKVTDNLFVIFNREGRIINVDFSADLV
;
A
#
# COMPACT_ATOMS: atom_id res chain seq x y z
N MET A 1 18.47 41.37 -32.83
CA MET A 1 19.60 41.06 -31.95
C MET A 1 19.75 39.54 -31.86
N ASN A 2 20.90 39.07 -32.36
CA ASN A 2 21.62 37.79 -32.23
C ASN A 2 20.85 36.46 -32.08
N THR A 3 20.83 35.55 -33.07
CA THR A 3 21.88 34.67 -33.67
C THR A 3 22.28 33.43 -32.86
N ALA A 4 22.06 32.26 -33.48
CA ALA A 4 22.97 31.10 -33.67
C ALA A 4 22.12 29.80 -33.68
N ALA A 5 21.71 29.21 -34.80
CA ALA A 5 22.49 28.53 -35.84
C ALA A 5 23.48 27.48 -35.29
N ARG A 6 23.17 26.18 -35.47
CA ARG A 6 24.09 25.19 -36.04
C ARG A 6 23.32 24.04 -36.71
N LEU A 7 23.41 24.05 -38.04
CA LEU A 7 23.31 22.89 -38.93
C LEU A 7 24.39 21.86 -38.61
N LEU A 8 24.08 20.57 -38.80
CA LEU A 8 24.94 19.69 -39.59
C LEU A 8 24.10 18.55 -40.19
N ALA A 9 23.87 18.64 -41.50
CA ALA A 9 23.49 17.53 -42.37
C ALA A 9 24.76 16.88 -42.94
N VAL A 10 24.56 15.83 -43.75
CA VAL A 10 25.48 15.12 -44.68
C VAL A 10 25.73 13.68 -44.22
N ALA A 11 25.61 12.64 -45.03
CA ALA A 11 24.99 12.42 -46.35
C ALA A 11 24.99 10.90 -46.62
N LEU A 12 24.15 10.48 -47.55
CA LEU A 12 24.08 9.13 -48.13
C LEU A 12 25.38 8.71 -48.82
N SER A 13 25.69 7.41 -48.81
CA SER A 13 26.30 6.73 -49.97
C SER A 13 26.08 5.21 -49.92
N ALA A 14 25.26 4.68 -50.83
CA ALA A 14 25.48 3.38 -51.48
C ALA A 14 26.14 3.71 -52.85
N PRO A 15 26.86 2.81 -53.59
CA PRO A 15 26.31 1.50 -54.03
C PRO A 15 27.30 0.35 -54.41
N LEU A 16 26.70 -0.81 -54.76
CA LEU A 16 27.04 -1.84 -55.79
C LEU A 16 28.42 -2.54 -55.86
N GLY A 17 28.41 -3.89 -55.88
CA GLY A 17 29.35 -4.67 -56.73
C GLY A 17 29.83 -6.07 -56.26
N ALA A 18 29.17 -7.12 -56.77
CA ALA A 18 29.71 -8.37 -57.35
C ALA A 18 30.52 -9.47 -56.56
N LEU A 19 29.95 -10.68 -56.61
CA LEU A 19 30.48 -12.04 -56.95
C LEU A 19 31.59 -12.79 -56.13
N LEU A 20 31.14 -13.93 -55.57
CA LEU A 20 31.69 -15.32 -55.66
C LEU A 20 32.88 -15.78 -54.75
N PRO A 21 33.04 -17.13 -54.55
CA PRO A 21 33.07 -17.77 -53.24
C PRO A 21 34.45 -18.31 -52.82
N GLY A 22 34.63 -18.59 -51.53
CA GLY A 22 35.78 -19.36 -51.07
C GLY A 22 35.96 -19.41 -49.56
N THR A 23 35.98 -20.65 -49.04
CA THR A 23 36.81 -21.14 -47.93
C THR A 23 36.57 -20.61 -46.50
N THR A 24 36.00 -21.52 -45.70
CA THR A 24 36.42 -21.89 -44.32
C THR A 24 36.72 -20.78 -43.31
N GLY A 25 35.85 -20.67 -42.30
CA GLY A 25 36.16 -19.97 -41.05
C GLY A 25 34.94 -19.88 -40.15
N VAL A 26 34.68 -20.94 -39.38
CA VAL A 26 33.69 -20.90 -38.29
C VAL A 26 34.27 -20.05 -37.16
N ALA A 27 33.81 -18.81 -37.05
CA ALA A 27 33.93 -18.01 -35.84
C ALA A 27 32.57 -17.35 -35.59
N LEU A 28 31.71 -18.05 -34.85
CA LEU A 28 30.45 -17.50 -34.33
C LEU A 28 30.79 -16.43 -33.29
N GLY A 29 31.02 -15.20 -33.77
CA GLY A 29 31.01 -14.02 -32.93
C GLY A 29 29.58 -13.75 -32.45
N THR A 30 29.34 -13.95 -31.16
CA THR A 30 28.11 -13.53 -30.49
C THR A 30 27.90 -12.02 -30.69
N PRO A 31 26.75 -11.56 -31.22
CA PRO A 31 26.42 -10.15 -31.16
C PRO A 31 26.16 -9.79 -29.70
N ALA A 32 27.02 -8.94 -29.14
CA ALA A 32 26.81 -8.33 -27.83
C ALA A 32 25.54 -7.47 -27.91
N LEU A 33 24.44 -8.00 -27.36
CA LEU A 33 23.25 -7.20 -27.09
C LEU A 33 23.66 -6.12 -26.08
N ALA A 34 23.67 -4.87 -26.55
CA ALA A 34 23.82 -3.70 -25.70
C ALA A 34 22.77 -3.76 -24.59
N GLN A 35 23.20 -4.07 -23.37
CA GLN A 35 22.37 -3.94 -22.18
C GLN A 35 22.15 -2.45 -21.95
N ALA A 36 20.96 -1.96 -22.31
CA ALA A 36 20.50 -0.67 -21.82
C ALA A 36 20.54 -0.71 -20.28
N PRO A 37 21.11 0.30 -19.60
CA PRO A 37 21.10 0.33 -18.14
C PRO A 37 19.64 0.31 -17.68
N ALA A 38 19.27 -0.73 -16.95
CA ALA A 38 18.00 -0.78 -16.25
C ALA A 38 17.98 0.41 -15.27
N MET A 39 17.21 1.44 -15.60
CA MET A 39 16.88 2.46 -14.59
C MET A 39 16.22 1.71 -13.43
N PRO A 40 16.69 1.89 -12.18
CA PRO A 40 16.01 1.32 -11.04
C PRO A 40 14.58 1.86 -11.07
N SER A 41 13.59 0.99 -11.32
CA SER A 41 12.19 1.34 -11.16
C SER A 41 11.97 1.53 -9.66
N THR A 42 12.16 2.74 -9.16
CA THR A 42 11.68 3.09 -7.81
C THR A 42 10.18 2.84 -7.84
N ALA A 43 9.70 1.91 -7.02
CA ALA A 43 8.27 1.70 -6.90
C ALA A 43 7.62 3.04 -6.52
N PRO A 44 6.44 3.38 -7.08
CA PRO A 44 5.70 4.56 -6.64
C PRO A 44 5.52 4.48 -5.13
N SER A 45 5.85 5.57 -4.45
CA SER A 45 5.76 5.68 -3.00
C SER A 45 5.04 6.97 -2.67
N THR A 46 4.27 6.96 -1.59
CA THR A 46 3.61 8.12 -1.00
C THR A 46 4.52 9.34 -0.99
N SER A 47 3.94 10.52 -1.24
CA SER A 47 4.65 11.79 -1.23
C SER A 47 5.19 12.13 0.17
N LEU A 48 4.60 11.55 1.23
CA LEU A 48 5.05 11.70 2.60
C LEU A 48 6.46 11.13 2.77
N THR A 49 7.41 11.98 3.15
CA THR A 49 8.79 11.56 3.42
C THR A 49 8.88 10.77 4.72
N ALA A 50 9.91 9.93 4.86
CA ALA A 50 10.14 9.18 6.10
C ALA A 50 10.27 10.09 7.34
N ALA A 51 10.88 11.28 7.18
CA ALA A 51 11.02 12.25 8.25
C ALA A 51 9.66 12.84 8.68
N GLN A 52 8.84 13.25 7.71
CA GLN A 52 7.49 13.77 7.98
C GLN A 52 6.58 12.68 8.59
N ALA A 53 6.63 11.45 8.06
CA ALA A 53 5.89 10.33 8.63
C ALA A 53 6.30 10.03 10.08
N ASN A 54 7.60 10.08 10.37
CA ASN A 54 8.11 9.88 11.72
C ASN A 54 7.66 10.99 12.68
N GLU A 55 7.68 12.25 12.24
CA GLU A 55 7.21 13.39 13.05
C GLU A 55 5.70 13.30 13.34
N ALA A 56 4.90 13.03 12.30
CA ALA A 56 3.46 12.83 12.44
C ALA A 56 3.15 11.65 13.38
N ALA A 57 3.82 10.51 13.19
CA ALA A 57 3.68 9.35 14.06
C ALA A 57 4.03 9.65 15.51
N ARG A 58 5.13 10.37 15.78
CA ARG A 58 5.52 10.74 17.14
C ARG A 58 4.48 11.64 17.80
N THR A 59 3.94 12.61 17.05
CA THR A 59 2.88 13.48 17.54
C THR A 59 1.63 12.69 17.94
N LEU A 60 1.23 11.74 17.10
CA LEU A 60 0.08 10.87 17.37
C LEU A 60 0.35 9.92 18.54
N LEU A 61 1.54 9.31 18.62
CA LEU A 61 1.92 8.40 19.69
C LEU A 61 2.02 9.10 21.05
N GLU A 62 2.56 10.33 21.11
CA GLU A 62 2.52 11.16 22.32
C GLU A 62 1.08 11.49 22.73
N ALA A 63 0.20 11.78 21.77
CA ALA A 63 -1.19 12.05 22.06
C ALA A 63 -1.95 10.81 22.56
N ILE A 64 -1.65 9.61 22.05
CA ILE A 64 -2.16 8.33 22.60
C ILE A 64 -1.70 8.16 24.04
N LYS A 65 -0.39 8.37 24.29
CA LYS A 65 0.21 8.25 25.61
C LYS A 65 -0.39 9.23 26.62
N GLY A 66 -0.56 10.48 26.22
CA GLY A 66 -1.18 11.53 27.02
C GLY A 66 -2.70 11.46 27.12
N LYS A 67 -3.35 10.50 26.43
CA LYS A 67 -4.81 10.43 26.25
C LYS A 67 -5.42 11.77 25.78
N ASN A 68 -4.76 12.43 24.83
CA ASN A 68 -5.20 13.73 24.29
C ASN A 68 -6.07 13.53 23.05
N GLY A 69 -7.39 13.49 23.24
CA GLY A 69 -8.36 13.28 22.16
C GLY A 69 -8.37 14.39 21.12
N ALA A 70 -8.11 15.65 21.51
CA ALA A 70 -8.11 16.78 20.58
C ALA A 70 -6.95 16.72 19.59
N THR A 71 -5.74 16.38 20.05
CA THR A 71 -4.58 16.19 19.15
C THR A 71 -4.80 15.04 18.18
N ILE A 72 -5.40 13.94 18.65
CA ILE A 72 -5.75 12.82 17.78
C ILE A 72 -6.79 13.22 16.75
N TYR A 73 -7.87 13.87 17.18
CA TYR A 73 -8.93 14.35 16.29
C TYR A 73 -8.38 15.29 15.20
N ASN A 74 -7.51 16.23 15.55
CA ASN A 74 -6.84 17.12 14.58
C ASN A 74 -5.84 16.39 13.68
N GLY A 75 -5.32 15.27 14.16
CA GLY A 75 -4.46 14.36 13.40
C GLY A 75 -5.23 13.43 12.48
N LEU A 76 -6.56 13.30 12.58
CA LEU A 76 -7.36 12.46 11.71
C LEU A 76 -7.46 13.03 10.29
N SER A 77 -7.52 12.14 9.31
CA SER A 77 -7.88 12.49 7.93
C SER A 77 -9.30 13.08 7.87
N ASP A 78 -9.58 13.88 6.84
CA ASP A 78 -10.86 14.57 6.71
C ASP A 78 -12.08 13.63 6.73
N PRO A 79 -12.07 12.48 6.02
CA PRO A 79 -13.19 11.55 6.07
C PRO A 79 -13.46 11.03 7.50
N LEU A 80 -12.41 10.70 8.24
CA LEU A 80 -12.56 10.22 9.62
C LEU A 80 -13.05 11.33 10.54
N ARG A 81 -12.46 12.52 10.43
CA ARG A 81 -12.82 13.68 11.25
C ARG A 81 -14.29 14.06 11.06
N ASN A 82 -14.82 13.94 9.84
CA ASN A 82 -16.23 14.20 9.53
C ASN A 82 -17.20 13.13 10.07
N SER A 83 -16.70 11.94 10.42
CA SER A 83 -17.50 10.79 10.89
C SER A 83 -17.45 10.59 12.41
N THR A 84 -16.67 11.40 13.13
CA THR A 84 -16.42 11.23 14.56
C THR A 84 -16.46 12.58 15.29
N SER A 85 -16.31 12.55 16.60
CA SER A 85 -16.19 13.76 17.42
C SER A 85 -14.98 13.67 18.34
N ILE A 86 -14.54 14.81 18.88
CA ILE A 86 -13.45 14.86 19.86
C ILE A 86 -13.80 14.00 21.08
N GLU A 87 -15.06 14.02 21.53
CA GLU A 87 -15.55 13.25 22.67
C GLU A 87 -15.49 11.75 22.40
N ALA A 88 -15.91 11.31 21.20
CA ALA A 88 -15.84 9.91 20.80
C ALA A 88 -14.38 9.42 20.74
N VAL A 89 -13.47 10.24 20.20
CA VAL A 89 -12.03 9.96 20.18
C VAL A 89 -11.47 9.87 21.61
N GLN A 90 -11.84 10.82 22.48
CA GLN A 90 -11.43 10.82 23.87
C GLN A 90 -11.95 9.59 24.63
N GLN A 91 -13.20 9.20 24.39
CA GLN A 91 -13.79 8.01 24.98
C GLN A 91 -13.03 6.74 24.56
N ARG A 92 -12.67 6.62 23.27
CA ARG A 92 -11.84 5.53 22.76
C ARG A 92 -10.45 5.50 23.40
N LEU A 93 -9.82 6.66 23.59
CA LEU A 93 -8.54 6.75 24.32
C LEU A 93 -8.67 6.35 25.79
N ASN A 94 -9.80 6.69 26.41
CA ASN A 94 -10.07 6.35 27.80
C ASN A 94 -10.28 4.85 27.99
N SER A 95 -10.96 4.17 27.07
CA SER A 95 -11.14 2.71 27.10
C SER A 95 -9.87 1.92 26.78
N ASN A 96 -8.88 2.54 26.15
CA ASN A 96 -7.62 1.88 25.81
C ASN A 96 -6.63 1.82 26.99
N PRO A 97 -5.71 0.83 26.98
CA PRO A 97 -4.65 0.72 27.97
C PRO A 97 -3.83 2.01 28.08
N ARG A 98 -3.41 2.34 29.30
CA ARG A 98 -2.52 3.46 29.54
C ARG A 98 -1.10 3.10 29.08
N VAL A 99 -0.52 3.94 28.23
CA VAL A 99 0.81 3.74 27.65
C VAL A 99 1.85 4.43 28.53
N SER A 100 2.90 3.71 28.91
CA SER A 100 4.04 4.25 29.66
C SER A 100 5.12 4.80 28.72
N SER A 101 5.46 4.04 27.68
CA SER A 101 6.45 4.40 26.67
C SER A 101 6.09 3.79 25.32
N TYR A 102 6.70 4.30 24.25
CA TYR A 102 6.57 3.73 22.91
C TYR A 102 7.90 3.83 22.16
N ARG A 103 8.03 3.01 21.11
CA ARG A 103 9.08 3.11 20.10
C ARG A 103 8.49 2.84 18.72
N ILE A 104 8.97 3.55 17.72
CA ILE A 104 8.66 3.24 16.32
C ILE A 104 9.65 2.17 15.87
N SER A 105 9.14 1.09 15.30
CA SER A 105 9.94 -0.05 14.83
C SER A 105 10.23 0.05 13.34
N GLU A 106 9.20 0.34 12.55
CA GLU A 106 9.28 0.40 11.10
C GLU A 106 8.33 1.47 10.56
N ILE A 107 8.77 2.17 9.51
CA ILE A 107 7.94 3.06 8.71
C ILE A 107 8.00 2.54 7.28
N SER A 108 6.90 1.96 6.82
CA SER A 108 6.77 1.47 5.47
C SER A 108 5.99 2.48 4.62
N ARG A 109 6.67 3.06 3.64
CA ARG A 109 6.08 3.99 2.68
C ARG A 109 5.44 3.19 1.56
N GLY A 110 4.12 3.00 1.65
CA GLY A 110 3.28 2.37 0.62
C GLY A 110 3.14 3.27 -0.61
N MET A 111 2.24 2.90 -1.53
CA MET A 111 2.02 3.71 -2.73
C MET A 111 1.31 5.03 -2.41
N ASP A 112 0.22 4.95 -1.66
CA ASP A 112 -0.65 6.10 -1.38
C ASP A 112 -0.69 6.44 0.12
N ASP A 113 -0.18 5.55 0.97
CA ASP A 113 -0.16 5.71 2.41
C ASP A 113 1.19 5.36 3.04
N THR A 114 1.34 5.67 4.33
CA THR A 114 2.47 5.26 5.14
C THR A 114 2.01 4.44 6.32
N THR A 115 2.48 3.20 6.41
CA THR A 115 2.25 2.32 7.56
C THR A 115 3.36 2.51 8.58
N VAL A 116 2.98 2.80 9.83
CA VAL A 116 3.89 2.92 10.96
C VAL A 116 3.64 1.81 11.95
N GLU A 117 4.64 0.95 12.12
CA GLU A 117 4.64 -0.11 13.13
C GLU A 117 5.37 0.39 14.37
N ALA A 118 4.63 0.52 15.47
CA ALA A 118 5.14 0.93 16.75
C ALA A 118 4.94 -0.17 17.79
N PHE A 119 5.72 -0.10 18.86
CA PHE A 119 5.55 -0.91 20.05
C PHE A 119 5.33 0.02 21.24
N ALA A 120 4.28 -0.24 22.03
CA ALA A 120 3.98 0.51 23.23
C ALA A 120 4.10 -0.39 24.45
N VAL A 121 4.73 0.10 25.51
CA VAL A 121 4.66 -0.52 26.84
C VAL A 121 3.40 0.00 27.51
N VAL A 122 2.50 -0.89 27.89
CA VAL A 122 1.25 -0.53 28.57
C VAL A 122 1.28 -0.98 30.03
N GLU A 123 0.62 -0.24 30.90
CA GLU A 123 0.63 -0.53 32.35
C GLU A 123 -0.11 -1.83 32.71
N THR A 124 -1.06 -2.26 31.87
CA THR A 124 -1.98 -3.36 32.17
C THR A 124 -1.40 -4.75 31.90
N ARG A 125 -0.25 -4.86 31.20
CA ARG A 125 0.40 -6.14 30.91
C ARG A 125 1.90 -5.98 30.77
N LYS A 126 2.64 -7.04 31.13
CA LYS A 126 4.09 -7.07 30.91
C LYS A 126 4.39 -7.26 29.42
N GLY A 127 5.33 -6.47 28.92
CA GLY A 127 5.82 -6.55 27.55
C GLY A 127 5.22 -5.50 26.62
N GLU A 128 5.80 -5.42 25.42
CA GLU A 128 5.37 -4.48 24.40
C GLU A 128 4.09 -4.95 23.69
N VAL A 129 3.24 -4.00 23.34
CA VAL A 129 2.03 -4.19 22.55
C VAL A 129 2.30 -3.58 21.18
N PRO A 130 2.15 -4.33 20.09
CA PRO A 130 2.28 -3.75 18.78
C PRO A 130 1.09 -2.83 18.52
N LEU A 131 1.37 -1.66 17.95
CA LEU A 131 0.42 -0.63 17.57
C LEU A 131 0.70 -0.27 16.11
N LEU A 132 -0.32 -0.41 15.28
CA LEU A 132 -0.27 -0.05 13.87
C LEU A 132 -0.94 1.30 13.67
N LEU A 133 -0.30 2.20 12.93
CA LEU A 133 -0.88 3.44 12.43
C LEU A 133 -0.76 3.47 10.91
N VAL A 134 -1.77 4.00 10.23
CA VAL A 134 -1.73 4.26 8.79
C VAL A 134 -1.97 5.74 8.56
N LEU A 135 -1.04 6.39 7.87
CA LEU A 135 -1.06 7.81 7.55
C LEU A 135 -1.32 8.02 6.07
N ASP A 136 -2.12 9.02 5.70
CA ASP A 136 -2.24 9.47 4.31
C ASP A 136 -1.01 10.27 3.85
N ASP A 137 -1.04 10.73 2.60
CA ASP A 137 0.00 11.53 1.96
C ASP A 137 0.30 12.86 2.66
N SER A 138 -0.66 13.39 3.41
CA SER A 138 -0.53 14.60 4.22
C SER A 138 -0.05 14.34 5.65
N GLY A 139 0.17 13.07 6.02
CA GLY A 139 0.57 12.66 7.35
C GLY A 139 -0.58 12.60 8.36
N LYS A 140 -1.83 12.62 7.91
CA LYS A 140 -3.01 12.47 8.77
C LYS A 140 -3.34 11.00 8.97
N LEU A 141 -3.84 10.69 10.16
CA LEU A 141 -4.20 9.35 10.57
C LEU A 141 -5.47 8.88 9.85
N VAL A 142 -5.32 7.84 9.04
CA VAL A 142 -6.40 7.11 8.37
C VAL A 142 -6.88 5.95 9.21
N ALA A 143 -6.00 5.33 9.99
CA ALA A 143 -6.37 4.20 10.83
C ALA A 143 -5.36 3.94 11.95
N TRP A 144 -5.83 3.38 13.07
CA TRP A 144 -4.93 2.81 14.08
C TRP A 144 -5.50 1.60 14.79
N LYS A 145 -4.64 0.70 15.29
CA LYS A 145 -5.07 -0.31 16.27
C LYS A 145 -3.95 -0.91 17.08
N TRP A 146 -4.32 -1.33 18.28
CA TRP A 146 -3.59 -2.32 19.05
C TRP A 146 -3.66 -3.67 18.33
N VAL A 147 -2.51 -4.24 18.01
CA VAL A 147 -2.41 -5.57 17.38
C VAL A 147 -2.70 -6.65 18.43
N GLY A 148 -3.49 -7.65 18.04
CA GLY A 148 -3.88 -8.79 18.89
C GLY A 148 -5.38 -8.93 19.13
N THR A 149 -6.19 -7.96 18.69
CA THR A 149 -7.65 -8.12 18.58
C THR A 149 -8.03 -8.02 17.10
N THR A 150 -8.80 -8.99 16.61
CA THR A 150 -9.27 -9.04 15.22
C THR A 150 -10.78 -8.97 15.21
N LEU A 151 -11.34 -8.00 14.48
CA LEU A 151 -12.78 -7.88 14.29
C LEU A 151 -13.26 -8.84 13.20
N PRO A 152 -14.54 -9.29 13.20
CA PRO A 152 -15.05 -10.20 12.18
C PRO A 152 -14.86 -9.72 10.73
N ILE A 153 -14.99 -8.41 10.49
CA ILE A 153 -14.75 -7.80 9.17
C ILE A 153 -13.26 -7.79 8.79
N GLU A 154 -12.35 -7.63 9.77
CA GLU A 154 -10.91 -7.76 9.55
C GLU A 154 -10.55 -9.20 9.18
N GLU A 155 -11.15 -10.19 9.86
CA GLU A 155 -10.97 -11.60 9.53
C GLU A 155 -11.47 -11.91 8.11
N THR A 156 -12.62 -11.36 7.73
CA THR A 156 -13.19 -11.51 6.38
C THR A 156 -12.26 -10.90 5.33
N ALA A 157 -11.73 -9.70 5.58
CA ALA A 157 -10.75 -9.06 4.69
C ALA A 157 -9.47 -9.89 4.56
N LEU A 158 -8.96 -10.45 5.66
CA LEU A 158 -7.79 -11.34 5.64
C LEU A 158 -8.06 -12.61 4.83
N LYS A 159 -9.22 -13.25 5.02
CA LYS A 159 -9.59 -14.45 4.26
C LYS A 159 -9.70 -14.15 2.75
N PHE A 160 -10.35 -13.04 2.41
CA PHE A 160 -10.44 -12.56 1.03
C PHE A 160 -9.05 -12.41 0.38
N VAL A 161 -8.13 -11.68 1.01
CA VAL A 161 -6.77 -11.47 0.47
C VAL A 161 -5.98 -12.77 0.41
N ASN A 162 -6.13 -13.66 1.40
CA ASN A 162 -5.48 -14.97 1.38
C ASN A 162 -5.99 -15.86 0.24
N ASP A 163 -7.30 -15.82 -0.06
CA ASP A 163 -7.88 -16.53 -1.19
C ASP A 163 -7.40 -15.96 -2.54
N LEU A 164 -7.26 -14.63 -2.67
CA LEU A 164 -6.61 -14.02 -3.83
C LEU A 164 -5.15 -14.47 -3.99
N ASN A 165 -4.39 -14.48 -2.89
CA ASN A 165 -2.99 -14.89 -2.92
C ASN A 165 -2.82 -16.36 -3.31
N ALA A 166 -3.71 -17.23 -2.84
CA ALA A 166 -3.75 -18.65 -3.16
C ALA A 166 -4.35 -18.96 -4.56
N GLY A 167 -4.79 -17.93 -5.32
CA GLY A 167 -5.41 -18.12 -6.63
C GLY A 167 -6.80 -18.75 -6.58
N ARG A 168 -7.46 -18.73 -5.41
CA ARG A 168 -8.82 -19.25 -5.20
C ARG A 168 -9.86 -18.19 -5.56
N TRP A 169 -9.95 -17.82 -6.83
CA TRP A 169 -10.76 -16.68 -7.30
C TRP A 169 -12.26 -16.81 -6.97
N ILE A 170 -12.81 -18.02 -7.06
CA ILE A 170 -14.21 -18.29 -6.72
C ILE A 170 -14.45 -18.09 -5.22
N ALA A 171 -13.54 -18.58 -4.38
CA ALA A 171 -13.61 -18.39 -2.93
C ALA A 171 -13.45 -16.92 -2.54
N ALA A 172 -12.50 -16.20 -3.15
CA ALA A 172 -12.36 -14.76 -2.94
C ALA A 172 -13.63 -13.99 -3.34
N ARG A 173 -14.29 -14.39 -4.43
CA ARG A 173 -15.54 -13.76 -4.89
C ARG A 173 -16.71 -13.98 -3.93
N TYR A 174 -16.68 -15.02 -3.10
CA TYR A 174 -17.74 -15.32 -2.13
C TYR A 174 -17.92 -14.22 -1.07
N TYR A 175 -16.86 -13.49 -0.72
CA TYR A 175 -16.94 -12.42 0.29
C TYR A 175 -17.54 -11.12 -0.26
N LEU A 176 -17.60 -10.97 -1.58
CA LEU A 176 -18.17 -9.80 -2.23
C LEU A 176 -19.70 -9.81 -2.13
N ASP A 177 -20.33 -8.64 -2.11
CA ASP A 177 -21.79 -8.54 -2.20
C ASP A 177 -22.30 -8.93 -3.60
N LEU A 178 -23.62 -9.12 -3.76
CA LEU A 178 -24.18 -9.67 -5.00
C LEU A 178 -24.03 -8.73 -6.19
N GLU A 179 -24.09 -7.41 -5.98
CA GLU A 179 -23.92 -6.43 -7.04
C GLU A 179 -22.46 -6.41 -7.51
N PHE A 180 -21.50 -6.29 -6.58
CA PHE A 180 -20.09 -6.28 -6.93
C PHE A 180 -19.61 -7.62 -7.51
N GLN A 181 -20.21 -8.74 -7.11
CA GLN A 181 -19.98 -10.02 -7.77
C GLN A 181 -20.30 -9.95 -9.27
N GLN A 182 -21.42 -9.35 -9.67
CA GLN A 182 -21.81 -9.27 -11.08
C GLN A 182 -20.83 -8.44 -11.91
N GLU A 183 -20.28 -7.38 -11.31
CA GLU A 183 -19.29 -6.52 -11.94
C GLU A 183 -17.89 -7.13 -11.98
N LEU A 184 -17.53 -7.91 -10.96
CA LEU A 184 -16.18 -8.42 -10.77
C LEU A 184 -16.11 -9.94 -10.97
N THR A 185 -15.75 -10.35 -12.18
CA THR A 185 -15.61 -11.77 -12.51
C THR A 185 -14.35 -12.37 -11.89
N PRO A 186 -14.25 -13.72 -11.77
CA PRO A 186 -13.01 -14.37 -11.35
C PRO A 186 -11.80 -14.03 -12.23
N GLN A 187 -12.00 -13.78 -13.53
CA GLN A 187 -10.94 -13.38 -14.44
C GLN A 187 -10.49 -11.94 -14.19
N ASP A 188 -11.41 -11.04 -13.81
CA ASP A 188 -11.08 -9.67 -13.43
C ASP A 188 -10.28 -9.65 -12.13
N LEU A 189 -10.68 -10.43 -11.12
CA LEU A 189 -9.90 -10.61 -9.89
C LEU A 189 -8.48 -11.10 -10.18
N LYS A 190 -8.35 -12.16 -10.99
CA LYS A 190 -7.04 -12.67 -11.40
C LYS A 190 -6.21 -11.59 -12.09
N ARG A 191 -6.79 -10.85 -13.03
CA ARG A 191 -6.10 -9.80 -13.80
C ARG A 191 -5.62 -8.68 -12.88
N LYS A 192 -6.52 -8.10 -12.07
CA LYS A 192 -6.21 -7.00 -11.14
C LYS A 192 -5.15 -7.41 -10.11
N TRP A 193 -5.32 -8.56 -9.45
CA TRP A 193 -4.37 -9.06 -8.47
C TRP A 193 -3.00 -9.41 -9.08
N THR A 194 -2.97 -10.02 -10.27
CA THR A 194 -1.70 -10.33 -10.94
C THR A 194 -0.96 -9.07 -11.35
N LYS A 195 -1.68 -8.03 -11.83
CA LYS A 195 -1.09 -6.72 -12.13
C LYS A 195 -0.45 -6.12 -10.87
N LEU A 196 -1.20 -6.06 -9.76
CA LEU A 196 -0.70 -5.57 -8.47
C LEU A 196 0.57 -6.30 -8.02
N LYS A 197 0.53 -7.64 -7.97
CA LYS A 197 1.70 -8.45 -7.61
C LYS A 197 2.90 -8.15 -8.49
N ARG A 198 2.70 -8.04 -9.81
CA ARG A 198 3.80 -7.75 -10.74
C ARG A 198 4.42 -6.38 -10.47
N THR A 199 3.59 -5.36 -10.24
CA THR A 199 4.06 -3.98 -9.98
C THR A 199 4.85 -3.93 -8.67
N LEU A 200 4.33 -4.51 -7.60
CA LEU A 200 4.89 -4.41 -6.23
C LEU A 200 5.93 -5.49 -5.89
N GLY A 201 6.24 -6.41 -6.81
CA GLY A 201 7.31 -7.40 -6.65
C GLY A 201 6.89 -8.73 -6.01
N GLY A 202 5.62 -9.10 -6.13
CA GLY A 202 5.05 -10.33 -5.58
C GLY A 202 4.68 -10.19 -4.11
N VAL A 203 3.76 -11.04 -3.62
CA VAL A 203 3.39 -11.06 -2.20
C VAL A 203 4.41 -11.90 -1.44
N LYS A 204 5.05 -11.30 -0.43
CA LYS A 204 5.84 -12.05 0.56
C LYS A 204 4.93 -12.56 1.67
N ARG A 205 4.09 -11.68 2.23
CA ARG A 205 3.26 -12.00 3.40
C ARG A 205 2.07 -11.05 3.53
N VAL A 206 0.91 -11.58 3.93
CA VAL A 206 -0.23 -10.77 4.40
C VAL A 206 -0.04 -10.56 5.90
N LYS A 207 0.13 -9.31 6.37
CA LYS A 207 0.54 -9.01 7.75
C LYS A 207 -0.66 -8.92 8.69
N SER A 208 -1.57 -7.98 8.42
CA SER A 208 -2.70 -7.69 9.31
C SER A 208 -3.82 -6.96 8.56
N ALA A 209 -4.99 -6.83 9.18
CA ALA A 209 -6.09 -6.01 8.69
C ALA A 209 -6.56 -5.06 9.79
N LEU A 210 -6.93 -3.82 9.46
CA LEU A 210 -7.23 -2.75 10.39
C LEU A 210 -8.48 -1.98 9.93
N VAL A 211 -9.46 -1.81 10.80
CA VAL A 211 -10.62 -0.94 10.51
C VAL A 211 -10.22 0.54 10.62
N ALA A 212 -10.30 1.28 9.52
CA ALA A 212 -10.15 2.74 9.48
C ALA A 212 -11.39 3.46 9.97
N SER A 213 -12.56 3.06 9.46
CA SER A 213 -13.85 3.68 9.76
C SER A 213 -14.87 2.60 10.10
N GLN A 214 -15.57 2.79 11.22
CA GLN A 214 -16.61 1.90 11.72
C GLN A 214 -17.84 2.73 12.11
N GLY A 215 -19.01 2.30 11.64
CA GLY A 215 -20.28 2.98 11.89
C GLY A 215 -20.76 3.73 10.64
N GLY A 216 -21.99 3.45 10.24
CA GLY A 216 -22.58 3.94 8.98
C GLY A 216 -22.96 2.81 8.03
N GLU A 217 -23.33 3.17 6.79
CA GLU A 217 -23.68 2.23 5.72
C GLU A 217 -22.48 1.46 5.17
N GLN A 218 -21.27 2.00 5.37
CA GLN A 218 -20.02 1.46 4.86
C GLN A 218 -18.95 1.43 5.94
N GLN A 219 -18.10 0.42 5.90
CA GLN A 219 -16.98 0.22 6.83
C GLN A 219 -15.70 0.01 6.04
N LEU A 220 -14.63 0.73 6.38
CA LEU A 220 -13.36 0.66 5.66
C LEU A 220 -12.35 -0.17 6.44
N VAL A 221 -11.79 -1.19 5.79
CA VAL A 221 -10.74 -2.06 6.32
C VAL A 221 -9.50 -1.98 5.43
N LEU A 222 -8.34 -1.77 6.04
CA LEU A 222 -7.05 -1.75 5.37
C LEU A 222 -6.35 -3.06 5.65
N VAL A 223 -5.94 -3.79 4.61
CA VAL A 223 -5.15 -5.02 4.76
C VAL A 223 -3.70 -4.72 4.42
N THR A 224 -2.82 -4.74 5.41
CA THR A 224 -1.37 -4.54 5.24
C THR A 224 -0.74 -5.78 4.64
N ILE A 225 -0.09 -5.62 3.48
CA ILE A 225 0.56 -6.69 2.73
C ILE A 225 2.01 -6.30 2.48
N GLU A 226 2.92 -7.20 2.82
CA GLU A 226 4.33 -7.09 2.50
C GLU A 226 4.56 -7.67 1.09
N PHE A 227 4.94 -6.82 0.15
CA PHE A 227 5.35 -7.20 -1.19
C PHE A 227 6.88 -7.25 -1.34
N GLY A 228 7.35 -7.69 -2.51
CA GLY A 228 8.77 -7.73 -2.83
C GLY A 228 9.48 -6.39 -2.69
N LYS A 229 8.84 -5.31 -3.17
CA LYS A 229 9.42 -3.96 -3.28
C LYS A 229 8.95 -3.01 -2.18
N VAL A 230 7.75 -3.22 -1.63
CA VAL A 230 7.09 -2.28 -0.71
C VAL A 230 6.14 -3.02 0.23
N THR A 231 5.85 -2.46 1.39
CA THR A 231 4.70 -2.86 2.22
C THR A 231 3.60 -1.83 2.01
N ASP A 232 2.41 -2.29 1.66
CA ASP A 232 1.31 -1.45 1.18
C ASP A 232 -0.03 -1.94 1.75
N ASN A 233 -1.05 -1.09 1.76
CA ASN A 233 -2.38 -1.47 2.26
C ASN A 233 -3.39 -1.62 1.13
N LEU A 234 -4.13 -2.73 1.16
CA LEU A 234 -5.30 -2.93 0.31
C LEU A 234 -6.54 -2.36 1.02
N PHE A 235 -7.20 -1.36 0.41
CA PHE A 235 -8.44 -0.79 0.93
C PHE A 235 -9.63 -1.67 0.55
N VAL A 236 -10.38 -2.13 1.55
CA VAL A 236 -11.55 -3.01 1.40
C VAL A 236 -12.74 -2.34 2.08
N ILE A 237 -13.77 -2.05 1.29
CA ILE A 237 -15.00 -1.41 1.77
C ILE A 237 -16.07 -2.48 1.95
N PHE A 238 -16.64 -2.52 3.15
CA PHE A 238 -17.73 -3.41 3.53
C PHE A 238 -19.04 -2.64 3.64
N ASN A 239 -20.15 -3.29 3.34
CA ASN A 239 -21.49 -2.82 3.72
C ASN A 239 -21.85 -3.22 5.16
N ARG A 240 -23.06 -2.88 5.60
CA ARG A 240 -23.58 -3.19 6.95
C ARG A 240 -23.71 -4.69 7.23
N GLU A 241 -23.92 -5.51 6.21
CA GLU A 241 -23.98 -6.97 6.34
C GLU A 241 -22.60 -7.65 6.41
N GLY A 242 -21.51 -6.87 6.37
CA GLY A 242 -20.15 -7.40 6.38
C GLY A 242 -19.75 -8.05 5.05
N ARG A 243 -20.37 -7.63 3.94
CA ARG A 243 -19.99 -8.03 2.57
C ARG A 243 -19.14 -6.95 1.91
N ILE A 244 -18.16 -7.38 1.12
CA ILE A 244 -17.26 -6.47 0.42
C ILE A 244 -17.99 -5.87 -0.78
N ILE A 245 -18.16 -4.56 -0.77
CA ILE A 245 -18.81 -3.80 -1.86
C ILE A 245 -17.78 -3.08 -2.75
N ASN A 246 -16.54 -2.93 -2.29
CA ASN A 246 -15.46 -2.39 -3.10
C ASN A 246 -14.09 -2.85 -2.58
N VAL A 247 -13.14 -2.99 -3.49
CA VAL A 247 -11.72 -3.26 -3.18
C VAL A 247 -10.86 -2.41 -4.10
N ASP A 248 -9.97 -1.64 -3.50
CA ASP A 248 -9.00 -0.86 -4.24
C ASP A 248 -7.77 -1.71 -4.59
N PHE A 249 -7.74 -2.21 -5.83
CA PHE A 249 -6.58 -2.87 -6.41
C PHE A 249 -5.68 -1.86 -7.12
N SER A 250 -5.37 -0.74 -6.49
CA SER A 250 -4.51 0.27 -7.10
C SER A 250 -3.12 -0.29 -7.36
N ALA A 251 -2.70 -0.17 -8.61
CA ALA A 251 -1.30 -0.19 -9.05
C ALA A 251 -1.09 0.79 -10.21
N ASP A 252 -2.05 1.72 -10.42
CA ASP A 252 -2.09 2.81 -11.40
C ASP A 252 -3.24 3.76 -10.97
N LEU A 253 -2.93 5.00 -10.54
CA LEU A 253 -3.78 6.12 -10.94
C LEU A 253 -3.67 6.17 -12.47
N VAL A 254 -4.73 5.69 -13.14
CA VAL A 254 -5.09 5.81 -14.58
C VAL A 254 -3.93 5.82 -15.58
#